data_AF-A0A7X5XRZ9-F1
#
_entry.id   AF-A0A7X5XRZ9-F1
#
_cell.length_a   1.000
_cell.length_b   1.000
_cell.length_c   1.000
_cell.angle_alpha   90.00
_cell.angle_beta   90.00
_cell.angle_gamma   90.00
#
_symmetry.space_group_name_H-M   'P 1'
#
loop_
_entity.id
_entity.type
_entity.pdbx_description
1 polymer ?
#
loop_
_entity_poly.entity_id
_entity_poly.type
_entity_poly.pdbx_seq_one_letter_code
_entity_poly.pdbx_strand_id
1 'polypeptide(L)'
;MARTAEMMDKVKIGTVDSVRAEGNRLIIRHKDVKTGGLTDSELTRMMTAGLCKAPGIADLVRDGAVVSIELPRNFDYLTIDIDRCSA
;
A
#
# COMPACT_ATOMS: atom_id res chain seq x y z
N MET A 1 11.61 8.64 -3.61
CA MET A 1 10.44 8.23 -2.79
C MET A 1 9.84 9.33 -1.95
N ALA A 2 10.60 10.14 -1.20
CA ALA A 2 10.04 11.21 -0.36
C ALA A 2 9.06 12.14 -1.09
N ARG A 3 9.46 12.63 -2.29
CA ARG A 3 8.59 13.46 -3.14
C ARG A 3 7.30 12.76 -3.59
N THR A 4 7.38 11.47 -3.89
CA THR A 4 6.23 10.65 -4.30
C THR A 4 5.27 10.44 -3.13
N ALA A 5 5.80 10.15 -1.94
CA ALA A 5 5.00 10.05 -0.72
C ALA A 5 4.27 11.35 -0.42
N GLU A 6 4.95 12.50 -0.46
CA GLU A 6 4.33 13.82 -0.26
C GLU A 6 3.24 14.13 -1.28
N MET A 7 3.45 13.79 -2.55
CA MET A 7 2.43 13.98 -3.59
C MET A 7 1.22 13.08 -3.36
N MET A 8 1.43 11.81 -3.02
CA MET A 8 0.35 10.85 -2.77
C MET A 8 -0.42 11.19 -1.49
N ASP A 9 0.27 11.67 -0.45
CA ASP A 9 -0.35 12.12 0.81
C ASP A 9 -1.24 13.36 0.59
N LYS A 10 -0.90 14.23 -0.35
CA LYS A 10 -1.75 15.38 -0.72
C LYS A 10 -3.00 14.99 -1.53
N VAL A 11 -2.95 13.87 -2.25
CA VAL A 11 -4.01 13.42 -3.17
C VAL A 11 -4.85 12.28 -2.56
N LYS A 12 -4.71 12.02 -1.25
CA LYS A 12 -5.39 10.93 -0.51
C LYS A 12 -6.77 10.60 -1.07
N ILE A 13 -6.90 9.39 -1.59
CA ILE A 13 -8.19 8.84 -2.02
C ILE A 13 -8.84 8.26 -0.76
N GLY A 14 -10.15 8.47 -0.59
CA GLY A 14 -10.89 8.51 0.69
C GLY A 14 -10.66 7.42 1.74
N THR A 15 -9.99 6.30 1.44
CA THR A 15 -9.62 5.25 2.40
C THR A 15 -8.19 5.37 2.93
N VAL A 16 -7.33 6.21 2.34
CA VAL A 16 -5.93 6.43 2.75
C VAL A 16 -5.86 7.45 3.90
N ASP A 17 -5.22 7.05 4.98
CA ASP A 17 -4.94 7.88 6.15
C ASP A 17 -3.64 8.67 5.99
N SER A 18 -2.55 7.98 5.65
CA SER A 18 -1.23 8.59 5.45
C SER A 18 -0.38 7.83 4.44
N VAL A 19 0.51 8.56 3.76
CA VAL A 19 1.54 7.99 2.91
C VAL A 19 2.90 8.53 3.35
N ARG A 20 3.84 7.64 3.69
CA ARG A 20 5.18 8.02 4.16
C ARG A 20 6.26 7.20 3.44
N ALA A 21 7.46 7.75 3.34
CA ALA A 21 8.62 7.05 2.79
C ALA A 21 9.65 6.78 3.89
N GLU A 22 10.12 5.54 3.99
CA GLU A 22 11.13 5.08 4.94
C GLU A 22 12.22 4.33 4.17
N GLY A 23 13.36 4.97 3.89
CA GLY A 23 14.42 4.35 3.09
C GLY A 23 13.96 3.98 1.67
N ASN A 24 13.99 2.68 1.34
CA ASN A 24 13.47 2.18 0.05
C ASN A 24 11.95 1.86 0.06
N ARG A 25 11.28 2.11 1.19
CA ARG A 25 9.91 1.67 1.43
C ARG A 25 8.92 2.82 1.32
N LEU A 26 7.84 2.63 0.59
CA LEU A 26 6.67 3.50 0.57
C LEU A 26 5.57 2.86 1.41
N ILE A 27 5.19 3.48 2.50
CA ILE A 27 4.18 2.97 3.43
C ILE A 27 2.88 3.73 3.22
N ILE A 28 1.81 3.01 2.90
CA ILE A 28 0.46 3.53 2.68
C ILE A 28 -0.44 2.98 3.79
N ARG A 29 -0.86 3.85 4.71
CA ARG A 29 -1.80 3.50 5.77
C ARG A 29 -3.22 3.82 5.35
N HIS A 30 -4.14 2.90 5.60
CA HIS A 30 -5.56 3.14 5.43
C HIS A 30 -6.29 3.34 6.77
N LYS A 31 -7.40 4.08 6.76
CA LYS A 31 -8.20 4.35 7.96
C LYS A 31 -9.40 3.41 8.12
N ASP A 32 -10.07 3.07 7.02
CA ASP A 32 -11.36 2.37 7.04
C ASP A 32 -11.51 1.44 5.82
N VAL A 33 -10.71 0.37 5.77
CA VAL A 33 -10.91 -0.67 4.75
C VAL A 33 -11.85 -1.71 5.33
N LYS A 34 -13.02 -1.88 4.69
CA LYS A 34 -13.93 -2.98 4.99
C LYS A 34 -13.28 -4.29 4.53
N THR A 35 -12.54 -4.92 5.43
CA THR A 35 -11.89 -6.22 5.22
C THR A 35 -12.75 -7.41 5.67
N GLY A 36 -13.94 -7.14 6.20
CA GLY A 36 -14.82 -8.14 6.79
C GLY A 36 -15.16 -9.28 5.83
N GLY A 37 -14.89 -10.51 6.25
CA GLY A 37 -15.19 -11.73 5.49
C GLY A 37 -14.05 -12.23 4.60
N LEU A 38 -12.93 -11.50 4.49
CA LEU A 38 -11.75 -11.94 3.75
C LEU A 38 -10.65 -12.40 4.70
N THR A 39 -9.97 -13.48 4.32
CA THR A 39 -8.74 -13.93 4.99
C THR A 39 -7.58 -12.98 4.68
N ASP A 40 -6.55 -12.98 5.53
CA ASP A 40 -5.32 -12.19 5.32
C ASP A 40 -4.68 -12.48 3.94
N SER A 41 -4.75 -13.72 3.47
CA SER A 41 -4.28 -14.13 2.15
C SER A 41 -5.10 -13.53 1.00
N GLU A 42 -6.42 -13.48 1.13
CA GLU A 42 -7.31 -12.87 0.13
C GLU A 42 -7.14 -11.35 0.09
N LEU A 43 -7.04 -10.71 1.25
CA LEU A 43 -6.72 -9.29 1.36
C LEU A 43 -5.38 -8.96 0.72
N THR A 44 -4.34 -9.74 1.03
CA THR A 44 -3.02 -9.60 0.43
C THR A 44 -3.11 -9.66 -1.09
N ARG A 45 -3.74 -10.70 -1.65
CA ARG A 45 -3.89 -10.85 -3.10
C ARG A 45 -4.64 -9.69 -3.74
N MET A 46 -5.76 -9.29 -3.14
CA MET A 46 -6.59 -8.20 -3.67
C MET A 46 -5.84 -6.87 -3.67
N MET A 47 -5.15 -6.56 -2.57
CA MET A 47 -4.41 -5.31 -2.43
C MET A 47 -3.18 -5.27 -3.35
N THR A 48 -2.42 -6.38 -3.43
CA THR A 48 -1.30 -6.51 -4.38
C THR A 48 -1.78 -6.34 -5.82
N ALA A 49 -2.87 -7.01 -6.21
CA ALA A 49 -3.42 -6.89 -7.56
C ALA A 49 -3.91 -5.47 -7.88
N GLY A 50 -4.53 -4.79 -6.91
CA GLY A 50 -4.98 -3.40 -7.06
C GLY A 50 -3.81 -2.42 -7.20
N LEU A 51 -2.79 -2.54 -6.36
CA LEU A 51 -1.62 -1.66 -6.37
C LEU A 51 -0.72 -1.85 -7.57
N CYS A 52 -0.52 -3.09 -8.03
CA CYS A 52 0.26 -3.34 -9.24
C CYS A 52 -0.39 -2.80 -10.51
N LYS A 53 -1.70 -2.47 -10.47
CA LYS A 53 -2.41 -1.76 -11.55
C LYS A 53 -2.36 -0.24 -11.40
N ALA A 54 -1.91 0.28 -10.25
CA ALA A 54 -1.83 1.71 -10.02
C ALA A 54 -0.63 2.31 -10.79
N PRO A 55 -0.85 3.36 -11.60
CA PRO A 55 0.23 4.02 -12.33
C PRO A 55 1.32 4.52 -11.36
N GLY A 56 2.59 4.23 -11.67
CA GLY A 56 3.75 4.64 -10.86
C GLY A 56 4.10 3.69 -9.70
N ILE A 57 3.17 2.90 -9.16
CA ILE A 57 3.50 1.89 -8.14
C ILE A 57 4.27 0.72 -8.76
N ALA A 58 3.81 0.22 -9.92
CA ALA A 58 4.50 -0.85 -10.63
C ALA A 58 5.93 -0.45 -11.04
N ASP A 59 6.14 0.79 -11.47
CA ASP A 59 7.47 1.32 -11.79
C ASP A 59 8.35 1.44 -10.54
N LEU A 60 7.81 1.96 -9.42
CA LEU A 60 8.54 2.03 -8.15
C LEU A 60 9.02 0.65 -7.69
N VAL A 61 8.13 -0.35 -7.76
CA VAL A 61 8.46 -1.73 -7.39
C VAL A 61 9.49 -2.33 -8.36
N ARG A 62 9.37 -2.08 -9.67
CA ARG A 62 10.36 -2.49 -10.66
C ARG A 62 11.74 -1.87 -10.43
N ASP A 63 11.77 -0.64 -9.92
CA ASP A 63 13.01 0.07 -9.56
C ASP A 63 13.58 -0.36 -8.19
N GLY A 64 13.00 -1.39 -7.57
CA GLY A 64 13.49 -1.99 -6.33
C GLY A 64 12.96 -1.34 -5.04
N ALA A 65 11.91 -0.53 -5.12
CA ALA A 65 11.21 -0.05 -3.94
C ALA A 65 10.26 -1.12 -3.37
N VAL A 66 10.01 -1.07 -2.07
CA VAL A 66 8.99 -1.89 -1.40
C VAL A 66 7.79 -1.02 -1.09
N VAL A 67 6.59 -1.46 -1.46
CA VAL A 67 5.35 -0.77 -1.07
C VAL A 67 4.67 -1.55 0.05
N SER A 68 4.61 -0.97 1.23
CA SER A 68 3.93 -1.54 2.40
C SER A 68 2.56 -0.93 2.57
N ILE A 69 1.54 -1.76 2.75
CA ILE A 69 0.19 -1.32 3.07
C ILE A 69 -0.11 -1.65 4.52
N GLU A 70 -0.53 -0.65 5.29
CA GLU A 70 -1.00 -0.84 6.65
C GLU A 70 -2.53 -0.78 6.67
N LEU A 71 -3.18 -1.92 6.92
CA LEU A 71 -4.62 -2.05 7.06
C LEU A 71 -4.99 -2.12 8.55
N PRO A 72 -5.88 -1.26 9.06
CA PRO A 72 -6.23 -1.27 10.47
C PRO A 72 -7.01 -2.53 10.83
N ARG A 73 -6.59 -3.18 11.93
CA ARG A 73 -7.32 -4.24 12.64
C ARG A 73 -7.65 -3.75 14.05
N ASN A 74 -8.53 -4.46 14.76
CA ASN A 74 -9.08 -4.05 16.07
C ASN A 74 -8.04 -3.56 17.09
N PHE A 75 -6.80 -4.09 17.07
CA PHE A 75 -5.74 -3.74 18.03
C PHE A 75 -4.34 -3.58 17.40
N ASP A 76 -4.21 -3.70 16.08
CA ASP A 76 -2.92 -3.66 15.36
C ASP A 76 -3.16 -3.35 13.86
N TYR A 77 -2.11 -3.31 13.04
CA TYR A 77 -2.20 -3.21 11.59
C TYR A 77 -1.82 -4.54 10.92
N LEU A 78 -2.60 -4.95 9.92
CA LEU A 78 -2.12 -5.94 8.95
C LEU A 78 -1.20 -5.22 7.96
N THR A 79 0.08 -5.57 7.97
CA THR A 79 1.06 -5.04 7.04
C THR A 79 1.23 -5.99 5.85
N ILE A 80 1.05 -5.46 4.64
CA ILE A 80 1.25 -6.19 3.39
C ILE A 80 2.40 -5.54 2.63
N ASP A 81 3.52 -6.25 2.51
CA ASP A 81 4.68 -5.78 1.76
C ASP A 81 4.61 -6.29 0.30
N ILE A 82 4.74 -5.36 -0.64
CA ILE A 82 4.76 -5.62 -2.08
C ILE A 82 6.12 -5.19 -2.62
N ASP A 83 6.94 -6.18 -2.93
CA ASP A 83 8.28 -6.03 -3.49
C ASP A 83 8.36 -6.52 -4.96
N ARG A 84 7.24 -7.03 -5.49
CA ARG A 84 7.12 -7.48 -6.87
C ARG A 84 5.70 -7.32 -7.38
N CYS A 85 5.61 -6.89 -8.64
CA CYS A 85 4.39 -6.96 -9.42
C CYS A 85 4.58 -8.01 -10.50
N SER A 86 3.81 -9.10 -10.43
CA SER A 86 3.72 -10.06 -11.53
C SER A 86 3.00 -9.37 -12.69
N ALA A 87 3.75 -9.10 -13.76
CA ALA A 87 3.27 -8.54 -15.01
C ALA A 87 2.27 -9.47 -15.71
#